data_AF-X1BPJ9-F1
#
_entry.id   AF-X1BPJ9-F1
#
_cell.length_a   1.000
_cell.length_b   1.000
_cell.length_c   1.000
_cell.angle_alpha   90.00
_cell.angle_beta   90.00
_cell.angle_gamma   90.00
#
_symmetry.space_group_name_H-M   'P 1'
#
loop_
_entity.id
_entity.type
_entity.pdbx_description
1 polymer ?
#
loop_
_entity_poly.entity_id
_entity_poly.type
_entity_poly.pdbx_seq_one_letter_code
_entity_poly.pdbx_strand_id
1 'polypeptide(L)'
;MDIGEIEDLLKKFRWGTLQRMYGCAHSSIIGFISTEWISLSPWNSILDGAPSPIIGRGRKGQTNADILLCKGDKLFIPVDVETNVSKYDEKLSSLFAYLNNKNNFNGVEFGLLFMTNLCNGDTKYKHNWEKIKHRVIENKKTNIALVSIIKERAQLENNSPLNVLRMRNDYFPWDIITVDYWIYSANWTKEGNLWKK
;
A
#
# COMPACT_ATOMS: atom_id res chain seq x y z
N MET A 1 -3.05 -11.11 14.20
CA MET A 1 -1.83 -10.36 14.49
C MET A 1 -2.19 -9.16 15.34
N ASP A 2 -1.38 -8.85 16.34
CA ASP A 2 -1.52 -7.61 17.11
C ASP A 2 -0.83 -6.42 16.42
N ILE A 3 -0.99 -5.23 17.00
CA ILE A 3 -0.48 -3.98 16.42
C ILE A 3 1.06 -3.92 16.36
N GLY A 4 1.75 -4.58 17.29
CA GLY A 4 3.21 -4.64 17.33
C GLY A 4 3.73 -5.56 16.24
N GLU A 5 3.11 -6.72 16.05
CA GLU A 5 3.48 -7.66 14.99
C GLU A 5 3.30 -7.05 13.58
N ILE A 6 2.23 -6.27 13.37
CA ILE A 6 2.00 -5.55 12.09
C ILE A 6 3.10 -4.51 11.88
N GLU A 7 3.42 -3.72 12.89
CA GLU A 7 4.48 -2.72 12.82
C GLU A 7 5.84 -3.36 12.51
N ASP A 8 6.20 -4.44 13.21
CA ASP A 8 7.46 -5.15 13.00
C ASP A 8 7.54 -5.74 11.59
N LEU A 9 6.43 -6.23 11.04
CA LEU A 9 6.36 -6.66 9.66
C LEU A 9 6.66 -5.51 8.70
N LEU A 10 5.98 -4.37 8.84
CA LEU A 10 6.22 -3.20 7.99
C LEU A 10 7.67 -2.72 8.08
N LYS A 11 8.26 -2.71 9.28
CA LYS A 11 9.66 -2.28 9.49
C LYS A 11 10.69 -3.20 8.84
N LYS A 12 10.35 -4.45 8.51
CA LYS A 12 11.27 -5.37 7.81
C LYS A 12 11.43 -5.04 6.32
N PHE A 13 10.49 -4.31 5.73
CA PHE A 13 10.60 -3.93 4.32
C PHE A 13 11.72 -2.90 4.14
N ARG A 14 12.48 -3.02 3.06
CA ARG A 14 13.59 -2.12 2.70
C ARG A 14 13.06 -0.88 2.00
N TRP A 15 12.39 -0.03 2.77
CA TRP A 15 11.74 1.21 2.30
C TRP A 15 12.64 2.09 1.44
N GLY A 16 13.95 2.16 1.74
CA GLY A 16 14.97 2.87 0.96
C GLY A 16 15.02 2.49 -0.53
N THR A 17 14.50 1.33 -0.92
CA THR A 17 14.40 0.92 -2.33
C THR A 17 13.47 1.82 -3.13
N LEU A 18 12.42 2.39 -2.52
CA LEU A 18 11.44 3.25 -3.19
C LEU A 18 12.09 4.48 -3.84
N GLN A 19 13.10 5.08 -3.19
CA GLN A 19 13.86 6.21 -3.73
C GLN A 19 14.61 5.87 -5.03
N ARG A 20 14.90 4.59 -5.27
CA ARG A 20 15.57 4.13 -6.50
C ARG A 20 14.59 3.79 -7.62
N MET A 21 13.28 3.85 -7.36
CA MET A 21 12.24 3.48 -8.33
C MET A 21 11.77 4.71 -9.10
N TYR A 22 11.98 4.69 -10.42
CA TYR A 22 11.52 5.77 -11.31
C TYR A 22 9.98 5.85 -11.34
N GLY A 23 9.43 7.07 -11.21
CA GLY A 23 8.01 7.34 -11.40
C GLY A 23 7.06 6.92 -10.26
N CYS A 24 7.47 6.01 -9.35
CA CYS A 24 6.62 5.49 -8.26
C CYS A 24 5.17 5.22 -8.71
N ALA A 25 5.01 4.52 -9.84
CA ALA A 25 3.71 4.15 -10.38
C ALA A 25 3.02 3.10 -9.50
N HIS A 26 1.70 2.99 -9.64
CA HIS A 26 0.87 1.98 -8.96
C HIS A 26 1.47 0.57 -9.04
N SER A 27 1.79 0.10 -10.24
CA SER A 27 2.40 -1.21 -10.48
C SER A 27 3.80 -1.34 -9.88
N SER A 28 4.60 -0.27 -9.87
CA SER A 28 5.92 -0.28 -9.26
C SER A 28 5.82 -0.51 -7.75
N ILE A 29 4.86 0.14 -7.08
CA ILE A 29 4.67 -0.02 -5.63
C ILE A 29 4.17 -1.44 -5.31
N ILE A 30 3.25 -1.98 -6.12
CA ILE A 30 2.85 -3.39 -6.04
C ILE A 30 4.10 -4.29 -6.12
N GLY A 31 4.95 -4.08 -7.14
CA GLY A 31 6.19 -4.82 -7.30
C GLY A 31 7.14 -4.71 -6.11
N PHE A 32 7.24 -3.54 -5.48
CA PHE A 32 8.00 -3.35 -4.24
C PHE A 32 7.43 -4.21 -3.11
N ILE A 33 6.13 -4.12 -2.82
CA ILE A 33 5.47 -4.86 -1.75
C ILE A 33 5.62 -6.38 -1.99
N SER A 34 5.36 -6.84 -3.21
CA SER A 34 5.53 -8.23 -3.62
C SER A 34 6.95 -8.72 -3.38
N THR A 35 7.95 -7.95 -3.81
CA THR A 35 9.37 -8.31 -3.68
C THR A 35 9.79 -8.38 -2.22
N GLU A 36 9.42 -7.38 -1.42
CA GLU A 36 9.75 -7.36 0.00
C GLU A 36 9.06 -8.51 0.73
N TRP A 37 7.78 -8.78 0.46
CA TRP A 37 7.06 -9.90 1.05
C TRP A 37 7.70 -11.27 0.76
N ILE A 38 7.99 -11.56 -0.51
CA ILE A 38 8.63 -12.81 -0.94
C ILE A 38 10.03 -12.94 -0.33
N SER A 39 10.76 -11.85 -0.22
CA SER A 39 12.12 -11.85 0.34
C SER A 39 12.17 -12.19 1.83
N LEU A 40 11.06 -12.05 2.58
CA LEU A 40 11.03 -12.34 4.02
C LEU A 40 11.07 -13.83 4.35
N SER A 41 10.64 -14.71 3.43
CA SER A 41 10.55 -16.15 3.71
C SER A 41 10.36 -16.94 2.40
N PRO A 42 10.98 -18.13 2.25
CA PRO A 42 10.75 -19.01 1.11
C PRO A 42 9.30 -19.56 1.04
N TRP A 43 8.53 -19.44 2.11
CA TRP A 43 7.13 -19.86 2.18
C TRP A 43 6.15 -18.75 1.83
N ASN A 44 6.64 -17.54 1.58
CA ASN A 44 5.79 -16.42 1.21
C ASN A 44 5.54 -16.44 -0.30
N SER A 45 4.28 -16.26 -0.68
CA SER A 45 3.85 -16.15 -2.07
C SER A 45 2.83 -15.03 -2.23
N ILE A 46 2.41 -14.78 -3.47
CA ILE A 46 1.41 -13.75 -3.79
C ILE A 46 0.38 -14.30 -4.77
N LEU A 47 -0.81 -13.73 -4.74
CA LEU A 47 -1.79 -13.82 -5.81
C LEU A 47 -1.90 -12.44 -6.47
N ASP A 48 -1.38 -12.33 -7.69
CA ASP A 48 -1.53 -11.15 -8.55
C ASP A 48 -2.90 -11.20 -9.22
N GLY A 49 -3.74 -10.17 -8.99
CA GLY A 49 -5.17 -10.24 -9.26
C GLY A 49 -5.90 -11.07 -8.21
N ALA A 50 -5.89 -10.59 -6.95
CA ALA A 50 -6.47 -11.28 -5.81
C ALA A 50 -7.91 -11.75 -6.10
N PRO A 51 -8.32 -12.97 -5.69
CA PRO A 51 -9.68 -13.43 -5.86
C PRO A 51 -10.66 -12.50 -5.13
N SER A 52 -11.80 -12.19 -5.75
CA SER A 52 -12.77 -11.28 -5.14
C SER A 52 -13.31 -11.86 -3.81
N PRO A 53 -13.51 -11.04 -2.76
CA PRO A 53 -14.12 -11.49 -1.53
C PRO A 53 -15.64 -11.63 -1.65
N ILE A 54 -16.26 -11.23 -2.77
CA ILE A 54 -17.70 -11.35 -3.01
C ILE A 54 -17.93 -12.51 -3.98
N ILE A 55 -18.60 -13.56 -3.52
CA ILE A 55 -18.92 -14.73 -4.36
C ILE A 55 -20.12 -14.40 -5.25
N GLY A 56 -19.93 -14.51 -6.58
CA GLY A 56 -20.98 -14.36 -7.59
C GLY A 56 -20.45 -14.62 -9.00
N ARG A 57 -21.30 -15.14 -9.91
CA ARG A 57 -20.93 -15.31 -11.34
C ARG A 57 -21.02 -13.95 -12.06
N GLY A 58 -19.89 -13.43 -12.53
CA GLY A 58 -19.81 -12.22 -13.36
C GLY A 58 -18.92 -11.13 -12.75
N ARG A 59 -18.38 -10.23 -13.60
CA ARG A 59 -17.48 -9.13 -13.18
C ARG A 59 -18.19 -7.96 -12.48
N LYS A 60 -19.52 -7.90 -12.53
CA LYS A 60 -20.29 -6.74 -12.07
C LYS A 60 -20.42 -6.78 -10.55
N GLY A 61 -19.81 -5.81 -9.86
CA GLY A 61 -19.79 -5.71 -8.40
C GLY A 61 -18.67 -6.48 -7.71
N GLN A 62 -17.77 -7.12 -8.45
CA GLN A 62 -16.56 -7.68 -7.88
C GLN A 62 -15.62 -6.55 -7.46
N THR A 63 -15.12 -6.65 -6.24
CA THR A 63 -14.01 -5.85 -5.75
C THR A 63 -12.83 -6.77 -5.53
N ASN A 64 -11.63 -6.37 -5.93
CA ASN A 64 -10.44 -7.19 -5.83
C ASN A 64 -9.34 -6.28 -5.30
N ALA A 65 -8.61 -6.76 -4.29
CA ALA A 65 -7.37 -6.12 -3.88
C ALA A 65 -6.36 -6.22 -5.04
N ASP A 66 -5.46 -5.25 -5.13
CA ASP A 66 -4.41 -5.27 -6.16
C ASP A 66 -3.56 -6.54 -6.06
N ILE A 67 -3.18 -6.94 -4.85
CA ILE A 67 -2.50 -8.21 -4.58
C ILE A 67 -2.98 -8.83 -3.25
N LEU A 68 -2.83 -10.15 -3.14
CA LEU A 68 -3.05 -10.87 -1.88
C LEU A 68 -1.79 -11.62 -1.48
N LEU A 69 -1.19 -11.21 -0.37
CA LEU A 69 0.01 -11.83 0.19
C LEU A 69 -0.39 -13.12 0.91
N CYS A 70 0.39 -14.19 0.69
CA CYS A 70 0.15 -15.51 1.24
C CYS A 70 1.36 -15.97 2.08
N LYS A 71 1.10 -16.71 3.15
CA LYS A 71 2.10 -17.28 4.06
C LYS A 71 1.89 -18.79 4.17
N GLY A 72 2.73 -19.56 3.48
CA GLY A 72 2.46 -20.98 3.20
C GLY A 72 1.15 -21.11 2.42
N ASP A 73 0.28 -22.03 2.84
CA ASP A 73 -1.01 -22.28 2.18
C ASP A 73 -2.14 -21.32 2.64
N LYS A 74 -1.81 -20.25 3.37
CA LYS A 74 -2.79 -19.30 3.92
C LYS A 74 -2.76 -17.97 3.18
N LEU A 75 -3.95 -17.50 2.79
CA LEU A 75 -4.20 -16.11 2.43
C LEU A 75 -3.97 -15.25 3.67
N PHE A 76 -3.17 -14.18 3.58
CA PHE A 76 -2.65 -13.50 4.77
C PHE A 76 -2.98 -12.01 4.80
N ILE A 77 -2.61 -11.24 3.76
CA ILE A 77 -2.78 -9.78 3.74
C ILE A 77 -3.29 -9.34 2.36
N PRO A 78 -4.55 -8.92 2.21
CA PRO A 78 -4.99 -8.18 1.04
C PRO A 78 -4.35 -6.80 1.05
N VAL A 79 -3.82 -6.39 -0.09
CA VAL A 79 -3.13 -5.11 -0.27
C VAL A 79 -3.77 -4.36 -1.41
N ASP A 80 -4.16 -3.11 -1.14
CA ASP A 80 -4.49 -2.15 -2.17
C ASP A 80 -3.45 -1.04 -2.19
N VAL A 81 -3.06 -0.64 -3.40
CA VAL A 81 -2.24 0.53 -3.66
C VAL A 81 -3.15 1.57 -4.30
N GLU A 82 -2.99 2.83 -3.96
CA GLU A 82 -3.70 3.88 -4.69
C GLU A 82 -2.89 5.17 -4.73
N THR A 83 -2.96 5.80 -5.89
CA THR A 83 -2.30 7.07 -6.18
C THR A 83 -3.33 8.19 -6.34
N ASN A 84 -4.61 7.89 -6.55
CA ASN A 84 -5.69 8.85 -6.62
C ASN A 84 -6.51 8.89 -5.32
N VAL A 85 -6.42 10.00 -4.60
CA VAL A 85 -7.14 10.25 -3.32
C VAL A 85 -8.64 10.00 -3.42
N SER A 86 -9.26 10.25 -4.57
CA SER A 86 -10.72 10.03 -4.73
C SER A 86 -11.13 8.56 -4.66
N LYS A 87 -10.19 7.63 -4.78
CA LYS A 87 -10.42 6.18 -4.77
C LYS A 87 -10.04 5.50 -3.46
N TYR A 88 -9.47 6.22 -2.50
CA TYR A 88 -9.05 5.62 -1.22
C TYR A 88 -10.20 4.95 -0.46
N ASP A 89 -11.39 5.56 -0.45
CA ASP A 89 -12.58 4.99 0.21
C ASP A 89 -13.05 3.68 -0.45
N GLU A 90 -12.95 3.61 -1.78
CA GLU A 90 -13.28 2.41 -2.56
C GLU A 90 -12.30 1.28 -2.23
N LYS A 91 -10.99 1.58 -2.26
CA LYS A 91 -9.95 0.61 -1.92
C LYS A 91 -10.08 0.10 -0.48
N LEU A 92 -10.32 1.00 0.47
CA LEU A 92 -10.55 0.60 1.86
C LEU A 92 -11.80 -0.28 2.02
N SER A 93 -12.87 -0.01 1.26
CA SER A 93 -14.06 -0.87 1.23
C SER A 93 -13.76 -2.26 0.69
N SER A 94 -12.84 -2.39 -0.27
CA SER A 94 -12.35 -3.69 -0.74
C SER A 94 -11.69 -4.48 0.39
N LEU A 95 -10.74 -3.86 1.10
CA LEU A 95 -10.03 -4.49 2.23
C LEU A 95 -11.00 -4.93 3.34
N PHE A 96 -12.00 -4.12 3.66
CA PHE A 96 -13.04 -4.51 4.62
C PHE A 96 -13.83 -5.73 4.16
N ALA A 97 -14.12 -5.86 2.87
CA ALA A 97 -14.83 -7.03 2.34
C ALA A 97 -14.03 -8.32 2.54
N TYR A 98 -12.71 -8.29 2.32
CA TYR A 98 -11.82 -9.43 2.63
C TYR A 98 -11.84 -9.77 4.13
N LEU A 99 -11.66 -8.76 4.99
CA LEU A 99 -11.55 -8.97 6.43
C LEU A 99 -12.85 -9.49 7.06
N ASN A 100 -14.00 -9.09 6.51
CA ASN A 100 -15.31 -9.53 6.97
C ASN A 100 -15.73 -10.89 6.38
N ASN A 101 -15.16 -11.33 5.25
CA ASN A 101 -15.46 -12.65 4.68
C ASN A 101 -14.62 -13.77 5.32
N LYS A 102 -14.91 -14.08 6.58
CA LYS A 102 -14.22 -15.15 7.31
C LYS A 102 -14.53 -16.56 6.81
N ASN A 103 -15.53 -16.77 5.94
CA ASN A 103 -15.80 -18.10 5.40
C ASN A 103 -14.75 -18.54 4.37
N ASN A 104 -14.31 -17.62 3.51
CA ASN A 104 -13.32 -17.93 2.46
C ASN A 104 -11.93 -17.35 2.73
N PHE A 105 -11.85 -16.31 3.58
CA PHE A 105 -10.63 -15.59 3.90
C PHE A 105 -10.33 -15.64 5.40
N ASN A 106 -10.55 -16.81 6.03
CA ASN A 106 -10.32 -17.02 7.47
C ASN A 106 -8.86 -16.79 7.89
N GLY A 107 -7.90 -16.98 6.99
CA GLY A 107 -6.47 -16.75 7.25
C GLY A 107 -6.03 -15.29 7.19
N VAL A 108 -6.89 -14.38 6.71
CA VAL A 108 -6.52 -12.97 6.56
C VAL A 108 -6.43 -12.30 7.94
N GLU A 109 -5.25 -11.76 8.24
CA GLU A 109 -4.89 -11.18 9.54
C GLU A 109 -5.17 -9.67 9.62
N PHE A 110 -4.85 -8.92 8.56
CA PHE A 110 -5.08 -7.49 8.45
C PHE A 110 -5.08 -7.06 6.97
N GLY A 111 -5.66 -5.89 6.67
CA GLY A 111 -5.58 -5.28 5.34
C GLY A 111 -4.55 -4.16 5.28
N LEU A 112 -3.85 -4.02 4.16
CA LEU A 112 -2.87 -2.96 3.94
C LEU A 112 -3.35 -2.02 2.82
N LEU A 113 -3.55 -0.75 3.15
CA LEU A 113 -3.78 0.29 2.15
C LEU A 113 -2.52 1.15 2.01
N PHE A 114 -1.94 1.12 0.83
CA PHE A 114 -0.76 1.89 0.46
C PHE A 114 -1.16 3.11 -0.36
N MET A 115 -0.86 4.29 0.15
CA MET A 115 -1.24 5.56 -0.45
C MET A 115 0.02 6.35 -0.81
N THR A 116 0.06 6.93 -2.01
CA THR A 116 1.13 7.88 -2.37
C THR A 116 0.60 9.28 -2.51
N ASN A 117 1.38 10.30 -2.16
CA ASN A 117 1.02 11.72 -2.28
C ASN A 117 2.16 12.47 -2.97
N LEU A 118 1.77 13.36 -3.89
CA LEU A 118 2.65 14.31 -4.56
C LEU A 118 2.52 15.69 -3.90
N CYS A 119 3.59 16.17 -3.28
CA CYS A 119 3.57 17.45 -2.56
C CYS A 119 3.72 18.69 -3.44
N ASN A 120 4.27 18.56 -4.65
CA ASN A 120 4.58 19.66 -5.57
C ASN A 120 4.20 19.28 -7.03
N GLY A 121 3.87 20.28 -7.87
CA GLY A 121 3.48 20.12 -9.27
C GLY A 121 2.01 20.44 -9.55
N ASP A 122 1.63 20.55 -10.83
CA ASP A 122 0.27 20.92 -11.26
C ASP A 122 -0.79 19.88 -10.89
N THR A 123 -0.36 18.64 -10.65
CA THR A 123 -1.18 17.50 -10.22
C THR A 123 -1.00 17.17 -8.74
N LYS A 124 -0.60 18.14 -7.92
CA LYS A 124 -0.48 17.98 -6.45
C LYS A 124 -1.79 17.50 -5.84
N TYR A 125 -1.73 16.50 -4.98
CA TYR A 125 -2.86 16.09 -4.15
C TYR A 125 -2.35 15.68 -2.77
N LYS A 126 -2.89 16.31 -1.73
CA LYS A 126 -2.57 15.92 -0.35
C LYS A 126 -3.42 14.71 0.04
N HIS A 127 -2.82 13.77 0.76
CA HIS A 127 -3.58 12.65 1.35
C HIS A 127 -4.78 13.15 2.14
N ASN A 128 -5.91 12.47 2.01
CA ASN A 128 -7.03 12.67 2.93
C ASN A 128 -6.84 11.81 4.20
N TRP A 129 -5.67 11.95 4.83
CA TRP A 129 -5.15 11.05 5.86
C TRP A 129 -6.12 10.91 7.03
N GLU A 130 -6.62 12.03 7.54
CA GLU A 130 -7.55 12.03 8.67
C GLU A 130 -8.92 11.44 8.32
N LYS A 131 -9.46 11.71 7.12
CA LYS A 131 -10.71 11.08 6.68
C LYS A 131 -10.57 9.56 6.59
N ILE A 132 -9.47 9.06 6.01
CA ILE A 132 -9.24 7.62 5.88
C ILE A 132 -9.05 6.95 7.24
N LYS A 133 -8.31 7.58 8.18
CA LYS A 133 -8.24 7.10 9.56
C LYS A 133 -9.62 7.02 10.23
N HIS A 134 -10.43 8.07 10.11
CA HIS A 134 -11.80 8.07 10.65
C HIS A 134 -12.62 6.92 10.04
N ARG A 135 -12.51 6.71 8.73
CA ARG A 135 -13.21 5.63 8.04
C ARG A 135 -12.80 4.24 8.53
N VAL A 136 -11.52 4.04 8.85
CA VAL A 136 -11.03 2.80 9.49
C VAL A 136 -11.64 2.62 10.88
N ILE A 137 -11.62 3.68 11.70
CA ILE A 137 -12.16 3.64 13.07
C ILE A 137 -13.66 3.32 13.09
N GLU A 138 -14.43 3.87 12.14
CA GLU A 138 -15.86 3.57 11.99
C GLU A 138 -16.14 2.07 11.76
N ASN A 139 -15.19 1.34 11.18
CA ASN A 139 -15.35 -0.07 10.88
C ASN A 139 -15.10 -1.00 12.09
N LYS A 140 -14.57 -0.47 13.22
CA LYS A 140 -14.43 -1.01 14.59
C LYS A 140 -13.89 -2.45 14.82
N LYS A 141 -13.83 -3.31 13.81
CA LYS A 141 -13.59 -4.76 13.93
C LYS A 141 -12.54 -5.28 12.95
N THR A 142 -11.83 -4.38 12.28
CA THR A 142 -10.90 -4.73 11.22
C THR A 142 -9.50 -4.21 11.55
N ASN A 143 -8.51 -5.09 11.42
CA ASN A 143 -7.12 -4.70 11.53
C ASN A 143 -6.69 -4.11 10.18
N ILE A 144 -6.28 -2.85 10.18
CA ILE A 144 -5.86 -2.13 8.98
C ILE A 144 -4.53 -1.45 9.25
N ALA A 145 -3.61 -1.59 8.32
CA ALA A 145 -2.43 -0.75 8.20
C ALA A 145 -2.60 0.21 7.04
N LEU A 146 -2.34 1.49 7.30
CA LEU A 146 -2.23 2.54 6.31
C LEU A 146 -0.75 2.90 6.17
N VAL A 147 -0.25 2.94 4.94
CA VAL A 147 1.08 3.46 4.63
C VAL A 147 0.93 4.65 3.70
N SER A 148 1.54 5.77 4.04
CA SER A 148 1.55 7.01 3.26
C SER A 148 2.97 7.34 2.84
N ILE A 149 3.23 7.33 1.53
CA ILE A 149 4.41 7.98 0.97
C ILE A 149 4.09 9.43 0.68
N ILE A 150 4.96 10.34 1.12
CA ILE A 150 5.03 11.70 0.58
C ILE A 150 6.30 11.83 -0.25
N LYS A 151 6.13 12.33 -1.46
CA LYS A 151 7.21 12.54 -2.41
C LYS A 151 7.18 13.94 -3.01
N GLU A 152 8.35 14.43 -3.40
CA GLU A 152 8.52 15.68 -4.13
C GLU A 152 9.31 15.47 -5.42
N ARG A 153 9.16 16.40 -6.37
CA ARG A 153 9.79 16.27 -7.68
C ARG A 153 11.31 16.36 -7.49
N ALA A 154 12.04 15.34 -7.94
CA ALA A 154 13.48 15.34 -7.77
C ALA A 154 14.14 16.48 -8.55
N GLN A 155 15.17 17.09 -7.98
CA GLN A 155 15.95 18.11 -8.68
C GLN A 155 17.05 17.40 -9.48
N LEU A 156 16.86 17.31 -10.79
CA LEU A 156 17.85 16.71 -11.68
C LEU A 156 18.60 17.78 -12.47
N GLU A 157 19.93 17.66 -12.47
CA GLU A 157 20.79 18.48 -13.32
C GLU A 157 20.85 17.92 -14.74
N ASN A 158 20.87 18.83 -15.73
CA ASN A 158 20.95 18.49 -17.14
C ASN A 158 22.41 18.22 -17.61
N ASN A 159 23.22 17.60 -16.75
CA ASN A 159 24.63 17.30 -17.01
C ASN A 159 24.88 15.79 -17.26
N SER A 160 23.85 14.96 -17.19
CA SER A 160 23.93 13.51 -17.40
C SER A 160 22.93 13.04 -18.44
N PRO A 161 23.34 12.23 -19.44
CA PRO A 161 22.42 11.61 -20.40
C PRO A 161 21.28 10.83 -19.71
N LEU A 162 21.55 10.22 -18.54
CA LEU A 162 20.54 9.53 -17.76
C LEU A 162 19.51 10.49 -17.15
N ASN A 163 19.96 11.66 -16.66
CA ASN A 163 19.05 12.68 -16.14
C ASN A 163 18.17 13.25 -17.26
N VAL A 164 18.75 13.50 -18.44
CA VAL A 164 17.99 13.90 -19.63
C VAL A 164 16.86 12.91 -19.90
N LEU A 165 17.16 11.60 -19.92
CA LEU A 165 16.16 10.56 -20.15
C LEU A 165 15.07 10.56 -19.07
N ARG A 166 15.45 10.68 -17.81
CA ARG A 166 14.52 10.71 -16.68
C ARG A 166 13.55 11.89 -16.71
N MET A 167 13.95 13.00 -17.32
CA MET A 167 13.12 14.21 -17.44
C MET A 167 12.14 14.18 -18.63
N ARG A 168 12.18 13.17 -19.52
CA ARG A 168 11.39 13.15 -20.77
C ARG A 168 9.91 12.80 -20.60
N ASN A 169 9.53 12.10 -19.54
CA ASN A 169 8.17 11.59 -19.36
C ASN A 169 7.45 12.27 -18.19
N ASP A 170 6.12 12.23 -18.21
CA ASP A 170 5.26 12.63 -17.08
C ASP A 170 5.54 11.81 -15.82
N TYR A 171 6.01 10.57 -15.99
CA TYR A 171 6.62 9.78 -14.94
C TYR A 171 7.97 10.40 -14.57
N PHE A 172 7.95 11.45 -13.75
CA PHE A 172 9.17 12.11 -13.31
C PHE A 172 9.85 11.31 -12.18
N PRO A 173 11.18 11.42 -11.94
CA PRO A 173 11.78 10.91 -10.73
C PRO A 173 11.32 11.72 -9.51
N TRP A 174 11.10 11.03 -8.41
CA TRP A 174 10.60 11.66 -7.20
C TRP A 174 11.53 11.34 -6.03
N ASP A 175 11.78 12.34 -5.20
CA ASP A 175 12.46 12.16 -3.92
C ASP A 175 11.42 11.85 -2.85
N ILE A 176 11.67 10.76 -2.11
CA ILE A 176 10.84 10.36 -0.99
C ILE A 176 11.19 11.27 0.20
N ILE A 177 10.19 12.03 0.63
CA ILE A 177 10.31 12.91 1.80
C ILE A 177 10.06 12.12 3.07
N THR A 178 8.98 11.34 3.07
CA THR A 178 8.58 10.54 4.22
C THR A 178 7.81 9.30 3.78
N VAL A 179 7.83 8.28 4.64
CA VAL A 179 6.98 7.10 4.56
C VAL A 179 6.39 6.91 5.94
N ASP A 180 5.19 7.40 6.15
CA ASP A 180 4.49 7.31 7.43
C ASP A 180 3.59 6.07 7.44
N TYR A 181 3.38 5.49 8.61
CA TYR A 181 2.36 4.45 8.80
C TYR A 181 1.43 4.80 9.94
N TRP A 182 0.23 4.24 9.86
CA TRP A 182 -0.75 4.23 10.92
C TRP A 182 -1.45 2.89 10.91
N ILE A 183 -1.52 2.22 12.05
CA ILE A 183 -2.14 0.91 12.22
C ILE A 183 -3.29 1.06 13.20
N TYR A 184 -4.41 0.43 12.88
CA TYR A 184 -5.56 0.28 13.76
C TYR A 184 -5.84 -1.20 13.99
N SER A 185 -5.90 -1.60 15.25
CA SER A 185 -6.19 -2.98 15.66
C SER A 185 -6.86 -2.98 17.03
N ALA A 186 -8.02 -3.64 17.15
CA ALA A 186 -8.74 -3.79 18.42
C ALA A 186 -8.96 -2.48 19.21
N ASN A 187 -9.31 -1.39 18.54
CA ASN A 187 -9.45 -0.02 19.09
C ASN A 187 -8.15 0.65 19.55
N TRP A 188 -6.99 0.04 19.30
CA TRP A 188 -5.69 0.65 19.52
C TRP A 188 -5.12 1.19 18.21
N THR A 189 -4.40 2.30 18.32
CA THR A 189 -3.70 2.92 17.21
C THR A 189 -2.20 2.96 17.48
N LYS A 190 -1.42 2.85 16.41
CA LYS A 190 0.03 3.04 16.44
C LYS A 190 0.45 3.71 15.15
N GLU A 191 1.29 4.72 15.26
CA GLU A 191 1.81 5.44 14.11
C GLU A 191 3.30 5.70 14.26
N GLY A 192 3.92 6.01 13.13
CA GLY A 192 5.33 6.31 13.09
C GLY A 192 5.83 6.46 11.67
N ASN A 193 7.14 6.35 11.53
CA ASN A 193 7.84 6.58 10.29
C ASN A 193 8.70 5.37 9.90
N LEU A 194 8.61 4.97 8.63
CA LEU A 194 9.35 3.87 8.01
C LEU A 194 10.54 4.37 7.16
N TRP A 195 10.61 5.69 6.94
CA TRP A 195 11.64 6.30 6.13
C TRP A 195 12.88 6.60 6.97
N LYS A 196 13.98 5.94 6.63
CA LYS A 196 15.30 6.23 7.18
C LYS A 196 16.16 6.71 6.02
N LYS A 197 16.57 7.98 6.06
CA LYS A 197 17.51 8.56 5.09
C LYS A 197 18.88 7.88 5.20
#